data_AF-A0A3B9LH95-F1
#
_entry.id   AF-A0A3B9LH95-F1
#
_cell.length_a   1.000
_cell.length_b   1.000
_cell.length_c   1.000
_cell.angle_alpha   90.00
_cell.angle_beta   90.00
_cell.angle_gamma   90.00
#
_symmetry.space_group_name_H-M   'P 1'
#
loop_
_entity.id
_entity.type
_entity.pdbx_description
1 polymer ?
#
loop_
_entity_poly.entity_id
_entity_poly.type
_entity_poly.pdbx_seq_one_letter_code
_entity_poly.pdbx_strand_id
1 'polypeptide(L)'
;MKTIASRSRIPTQTRKASRARNGNGHVSSSTETKISPRVAAWLKKSKQNLIGGKWAPAASGKLFDVFNPADASVIARVPASGKEDINRAVSAARRAFESGPWRRLTPSERGKLVWKVGDLILENADELAELESLDNGKPRTVARVADVPLAADIFHYMAGWATKIEGNTIPISVPYAPGSQFHAFTLREPVGVVGQIIPWNFPLLMAAWKLAPALATGNCVVLKPAEQTPLTALRLGEIFLDAGIPEGVVNIVTGLGETAGAALAAHDGVDKIAFTGST
;
A
#
# COMPACT_ATOMS: atom_id res chain seq x y z
N MET A 1 -8.11 -56.31 57.06
CA MET A 1 -7.08 -57.35 56.76
C MET A 1 -5.86 -56.62 56.20
N LYS A 2 -4.64 -56.80 56.75
CA LYS A 2 -3.68 -57.90 56.50
C LYS A 2 -3.26 -57.98 55.02
N THR A 3 -1.97 -57.96 54.62
CA THR A 3 -0.66 -57.84 55.32
C THR A 3 0.43 -57.42 54.28
N ILE A 4 1.46 -56.60 54.57
CA ILE A 4 2.83 -56.97 55.04
C ILE A 4 3.50 -58.07 54.16
N ALA A 5 4.73 -57.96 53.62
CA ALA A 5 5.73 -56.88 53.47
C ALA A 5 6.74 -57.29 52.32
N SER A 6 8.08 -57.10 52.26
CA SER A 6 9.12 -56.51 53.13
C SER A 6 10.46 -56.19 52.41
N ARG A 7 10.93 -54.95 52.56
CA ARG A 7 12.30 -54.49 52.96
C ARG A 7 13.56 -55.34 52.66
N SER A 8 14.57 -54.69 52.08
CA SER A 8 15.99 -54.77 52.51
C SER A 8 16.62 -53.34 52.51
N ARG A 9 17.91 -53.16 52.88
CA ARG A 9 18.48 -51.85 53.28
C ARG A 9 20.02 -51.73 53.12
N ILE A 10 20.50 -50.50 52.85
CA ILE A 10 21.84 -49.95 53.23
C ILE A 10 23.04 -50.53 52.41
N PRO A 11 24.19 -49.82 52.19
CA PRO A 11 24.68 -48.55 52.79
C PRO A 11 24.99 -47.38 51.84
N THR A 12 25.37 -46.26 52.48
CA THR A 12 25.86 -44.96 51.96
C THR A 12 27.25 -44.97 51.34
N GLN A 13 27.54 -43.97 50.48
CA GLN A 13 28.83 -43.27 50.48
C GLN A 13 28.68 -41.76 50.17
N THR A 14 29.68 -40.96 50.52
CA THR A 14 29.64 -39.48 50.51
C THR A 14 30.72 -38.85 49.62
N ARG A 15 30.42 -37.71 48.99
CA ARG A 15 31.44 -36.77 48.50
C ARG A 15 30.92 -35.33 48.44
N LYS A 16 31.83 -34.36 48.61
CA LYS A 16 31.56 -32.91 48.65
C LYS A 16 32.21 -32.19 47.47
N ALA A 17 31.71 -30.97 47.22
CA ALA A 17 32.29 -29.91 46.38
C ALA A 17 32.24 -30.15 44.84
N SER A 18 32.25 -29.12 44.00
CA SER A 18 32.37 -27.67 44.26
C SER A 18 31.31 -26.85 43.50
N ARG A 19 31.09 -25.60 43.92
CA ARG A 19 30.31 -24.59 43.17
C ARG A 19 31.28 -23.64 42.47
N ALA A 20 31.50 -23.82 41.17
CA ALA A 20 32.13 -22.81 40.33
C ALA A 20 31.12 -21.68 40.04
N ARG A 21 31.53 -20.42 40.23
CA ARG A 21 30.80 -19.24 39.74
C ARG A 21 31.31 -18.92 38.33
N ASN A 22 30.59 -19.30 37.29
CA ASN A 22 30.75 -18.67 35.99
C ASN A 22 29.92 -17.37 35.98
N GLY A 23 30.54 -16.26 35.62
CA GLY A 23 29.88 -14.96 35.57
C GLY A 23 28.98 -14.81 34.35
N ASN A 24 27.89 -14.03 34.47
CA ASN A 24 27.11 -13.60 33.33
C ASN A 24 27.92 -12.64 32.47
N GLY A 25 28.59 -13.16 31.44
CA GLY A 25 28.99 -12.36 30.29
C GLY A 25 27.76 -11.95 29.50
N HIS A 26 27.13 -10.82 29.86
CA HIS A 26 26.15 -10.18 28.98
C HIS A 26 26.89 -9.64 27.75
N VAL A 27 27.04 -10.49 26.74
CA VAL A 27 27.41 -10.07 25.39
C VAL A 27 26.23 -9.28 24.83
N SER A 28 26.25 -7.97 25.00
CA SER A 28 25.31 -7.06 24.34
C SER A 28 25.69 -6.94 22.86
N SER A 29 25.45 -8.02 22.09
CA SER A 29 25.54 -7.98 20.64
C SER A 29 24.40 -7.14 20.10
N SER A 30 24.60 -5.83 20.06
CA SER A 30 23.80 -4.90 19.27
C SER A 30 24.02 -5.21 17.80
N THR A 31 23.34 -6.25 17.29
CA THR A 31 23.25 -6.52 15.86
C THR A 31 22.54 -5.35 15.20
N GLU A 32 23.33 -4.40 14.70
CA GLU A 32 22.87 -3.41 13.72
C GLU A 32 22.09 -4.17 12.64
N THR A 33 20.79 -3.95 12.56
CA THR A 33 19.94 -4.56 11.53
C THR A 33 20.22 -3.85 10.21
N LYS A 34 21.33 -4.22 9.57
CA LYS A 34 21.82 -3.57 8.36
C LYS A 34 20.78 -3.70 7.24
N ILE A 35 20.30 -2.54 6.80
CA ILE A 35 19.46 -2.39 5.62
C ILE A 35 20.14 -3.04 4.41
N SER A 36 19.37 -3.62 3.49
CA SER A 36 19.92 -4.24 2.31
C SER A 36 20.67 -3.24 1.43
N PRO A 37 21.71 -3.64 0.68
CA PRO A 37 22.38 -2.77 -0.29
C PRO A 37 21.41 -2.18 -1.33
N ARG A 38 20.33 -2.90 -1.64
CA ARG A 38 19.26 -2.47 -2.54
C ARG A 38 18.46 -1.30 -1.95
N VAL A 39 17.93 -1.44 -0.74
CA VAL A 39 17.21 -0.36 -0.05
C VAL A 39 18.14 0.83 0.23
N ALA A 40 19.39 0.59 0.64
CA ALA A 40 20.39 1.64 0.82
C ALA A 40 20.67 2.43 -0.46
N ALA A 41 20.73 1.77 -1.62
CA ALA A 41 20.89 2.41 -2.92
C ALA A 41 19.61 3.16 -3.36
N TRP A 42 18.42 2.62 -3.07
CA TRP A 42 17.15 3.27 -3.37
C TRP A 42 16.92 4.53 -2.51
N LEU A 43 17.22 4.48 -1.19
CA LEU A 43 17.11 5.61 -0.28
C LEU A 43 17.99 6.79 -0.71
N LYS A 44 19.20 6.53 -1.22
CA LYS A 44 20.13 7.54 -1.76
C LYS A 44 19.65 8.28 -3.01
N LYS A 45 18.69 7.74 -3.78
CA LYS A 45 18.11 8.45 -4.94
C LYS A 45 17.21 9.59 -4.47
N SER A 46 17.26 10.76 -5.12
CA SER A 46 16.28 11.83 -4.92
C SER A 46 14.86 11.29 -5.14
N LYS A 47 13.95 11.51 -4.18
CA LYS A 47 12.55 11.09 -4.32
C LYS A 47 11.74 12.15 -5.07
N GLN A 48 10.74 11.71 -5.80
CA GLN A 48 9.92 12.52 -6.69
C GLN A 48 8.46 12.03 -6.64
N ASN A 49 7.52 12.85 -7.09
CA ASN A 49 6.14 12.45 -7.28
C ASN A 49 6.00 11.65 -8.58
N LEU A 50 5.08 10.69 -8.63
CA LEU A 50 4.67 10.04 -9.87
C LEU A 50 3.49 10.80 -10.47
N ILE A 51 3.69 11.50 -11.58
CA ILE A 51 2.65 12.30 -12.25
C ILE A 51 2.67 11.99 -13.74
N GLY A 52 1.55 11.51 -14.30
CA GLY A 52 1.46 11.19 -15.73
C GLY A 52 2.46 10.12 -16.18
N GLY A 53 2.72 9.11 -15.34
CA GLY A 53 3.72 8.07 -15.61
C GLY A 53 5.19 8.51 -15.46
N LYS A 54 5.46 9.75 -15.03
CA LYS A 54 6.81 10.33 -14.98
C LYS A 54 7.15 10.81 -13.57
N TRP A 55 8.42 10.68 -13.21
CA TRP A 55 8.96 11.15 -11.94
C TRP A 55 9.26 12.65 -12.01
N ALA A 56 8.62 13.44 -11.15
CA ALA A 56 8.67 14.89 -11.15
C ALA A 56 8.89 15.49 -9.74
N PRO A 57 9.65 16.58 -9.59
CA PRO A 57 9.71 17.31 -8.32
C PRO A 57 8.40 18.08 -8.05
N ALA A 58 8.23 18.54 -6.80
CA ALA A 58 7.23 19.56 -6.49
C ALA A 58 7.47 20.82 -7.34
N ALA A 59 6.42 21.46 -7.81
CA ALA A 59 6.49 22.70 -8.60
C ALA A 59 7.18 23.85 -7.83
N SER A 60 7.15 23.80 -6.50
CA SER A 60 7.81 24.73 -5.59
C SER A 60 9.31 24.47 -5.39
N GLY A 61 9.84 23.34 -5.88
CA GLY A 61 11.18 22.84 -5.56
C GLY A 61 11.40 22.41 -4.09
N LYS A 62 10.40 22.60 -3.21
CA LYS A 62 10.52 22.30 -1.78
C LYS A 62 10.48 20.79 -1.52
N LEU A 63 11.20 20.37 -0.48
CA LEU A 63 11.22 19.01 0.06
C LEU A 63 10.88 19.06 1.55
N PHE A 64 10.46 17.93 2.13
CA PHE A 64 10.46 17.72 3.57
C PHE A 64 11.24 16.44 3.94
N ASP A 65 11.73 16.39 5.18
CA ASP A 65 12.51 15.28 5.73
C ASP A 65 11.59 14.12 6.13
N VAL A 66 12.01 12.89 5.81
CA VAL A 66 11.39 11.63 6.23
C VAL A 66 12.30 10.98 7.25
N PHE A 67 11.74 10.59 8.39
CA PHE A 67 12.50 10.18 9.58
C PHE A 67 12.34 8.70 9.87
N ASN A 68 13.42 8.03 10.29
CA ASN A 68 13.31 6.74 10.97
C ASN A 68 12.77 6.98 12.39
N PRO A 69 11.58 6.46 12.76
CA PRO A 69 11.00 6.69 14.07
C PRO A 69 11.73 5.97 15.21
N ALA A 70 12.67 5.05 14.91
CA ALA A 70 13.46 4.34 15.93
C ALA A 70 14.64 5.17 16.48
N ASP A 71 15.15 6.14 15.73
CA ASP A 71 16.33 6.95 16.11
C ASP A 71 16.24 8.45 15.73
N ALA A 72 15.13 8.88 15.12
CA ALA A 72 14.89 10.22 14.59
C ALA A 72 15.90 10.71 13.54
N SER A 73 16.65 9.81 12.90
CA SER A 73 17.52 10.14 11.76
C SER A 73 16.72 10.37 10.47
N VAL A 74 17.22 11.26 9.60
CA VAL A 74 16.60 11.52 8.29
C VAL A 74 17.04 10.44 7.30
N ILE A 75 16.10 9.60 6.86
CA ILE A 75 16.33 8.49 5.92
C ILE A 75 16.08 8.87 4.45
N ALA A 76 15.26 9.88 4.20
CA ALA A 76 14.97 10.37 2.86
C ALA A 76 14.47 11.84 2.87
N ARG A 77 14.38 12.44 1.69
CA ARG A 77 13.67 13.70 1.43
C ARG A 77 12.69 13.49 0.30
N VAL A 78 11.46 13.96 0.46
CA VAL A 78 10.38 13.83 -0.54
C VAL A 78 9.76 15.20 -0.89
N PRO A 79 9.13 15.36 -2.06
CA PRO A 79 8.46 16.60 -2.46
C PRO A 79 7.46 17.17 -1.44
N ALA A 80 7.67 18.42 -1.04
CA ALA A 80 6.71 19.20 -0.26
C ALA A 80 5.69 19.86 -1.20
N SER A 81 4.83 19.02 -1.77
CA SER A 81 3.90 19.40 -2.83
C SER A 81 2.70 20.20 -2.31
N GLY A 82 2.05 20.93 -3.21
CA GLY A 82 0.83 21.69 -2.93
C GLY A 82 -0.16 21.66 -4.09
N LYS A 83 -1.03 22.67 -4.15
CA LYS A 83 -2.15 22.74 -5.12
C LYS A 83 -1.71 22.51 -6.57
N GLU A 84 -0.60 23.10 -7.01
CA GLU A 84 -0.15 22.95 -8.41
C GLU A 84 0.27 21.50 -8.75
N ASP A 85 0.86 20.77 -7.82
CA ASP A 85 1.21 19.37 -8.03
C ASP A 85 -0.04 18.48 -8.13
N ILE A 86 -1.05 18.78 -7.32
CA ILE A 86 -2.37 18.15 -7.40
C ILE A 86 -3.07 18.51 -8.72
N ASN A 87 -3.08 19.78 -9.15
CA ASN A 87 -3.62 20.20 -10.44
C ASN A 87 -3.01 19.36 -11.58
N ARG A 88 -1.68 19.20 -11.60
CA ARG A 88 -0.94 18.42 -12.61
C ARG A 88 -1.28 16.93 -12.55
N ALA A 89 -1.42 16.35 -11.36
CA ALA A 89 -1.79 14.95 -11.15
C ALA A 89 -3.24 14.64 -11.54
N VAL A 90 -4.21 15.46 -11.12
CA VAL A 90 -5.62 15.31 -11.51
C VAL A 90 -5.78 15.51 -13.02
N SER A 91 -5.09 16.48 -13.60
CA SER A 91 -5.06 16.66 -15.06
C SER A 91 -4.50 15.45 -15.81
N ALA A 92 -3.52 14.73 -15.24
CA ALA A 92 -3.00 13.50 -15.82
C ALA A 92 -4.01 12.35 -15.69
N ALA A 93 -4.62 12.16 -14.52
CA ALA A 93 -5.68 11.16 -14.30
C ALA A 93 -6.90 11.38 -15.21
N ARG A 94 -7.33 12.63 -15.39
CA ARG A 94 -8.43 13.03 -16.28
C ARG A 94 -8.17 12.63 -17.73
N ARG A 95 -6.98 12.95 -18.27
CA ARG A 95 -6.57 12.51 -19.62
C ARG A 95 -6.50 10.99 -19.74
N ALA A 96 -5.92 10.30 -18.74
CA ALA A 96 -5.82 8.84 -18.73
C ALA A 96 -7.20 8.15 -18.73
N PHE A 97 -8.19 8.73 -18.04
CA PHE A 97 -9.56 8.24 -17.99
C PHE A 97 -10.36 8.50 -19.27
N GLU A 98 -10.25 9.70 -19.85
CA GLU A 98 -11.12 10.12 -20.96
C GLU A 98 -10.58 9.75 -22.34
N SER A 99 -9.27 9.91 -22.58
CA SER A 99 -8.65 9.65 -23.88
C SER A 99 -7.56 8.57 -23.85
N GLY A 100 -6.99 8.25 -22.68
CA GLY A 100 -6.00 7.20 -22.48
C GLY A 100 -6.51 5.79 -22.82
N PRO A 101 -5.59 4.80 -22.97
CA PRO A 101 -5.97 3.43 -23.33
C PRO A 101 -6.72 2.70 -22.22
N TRP A 102 -6.60 3.14 -20.95
CA TRP A 102 -7.13 2.46 -19.77
C TRP A 102 -8.63 2.17 -19.83
N ARG A 103 -9.44 3.19 -20.19
CA ARG A 103 -10.90 3.06 -20.34
C ARG A 103 -11.31 2.19 -21.54
N ARG A 104 -10.39 1.91 -22.47
CA ARG A 104 -10.59 1.02 -23.63
C ARG A 104 -10.10 -0.41 -23.41
N LEU A 105 -9.35 -0.70 -22.33
CA LEU A 105 -8.95 -2.06 -21.99
C LEU A 105 -10.18 -2.91 -21.64
N THR A 106 -10.23 -4.12 -22.17
CA THR A 106 -11.26 -5.08 -21.77
C THR A 106 -11.15 -5.40 -20.27
N PRO A 107 -12.26 -5.81 -19.63
CA PRO A 107 -12.26 -6.38 -18.28
C PRO A 107 -11.14 -7.39 -18.00
N SER A 108 -10.77 -8.23 -18.98
CA SER A 108 -9.72 -9.24 -18.84
C SER A 108 -8.31 -8.63 -18.86
N GLU A 109 -8.02 -7.71 -19.78
CA GLU A 109 -6.71 -7.05 -19.86
C GLU A 109 -6.45 -6.19 -18.62
N ARG A 110 -7.47 -5.44 -18.18
CA ARG A 110 -7.40 -4.65 -16.94
C ARG A 110 -7.18 -5.55 -15.72
N GLY A 111 -7.90 -6.68 -15.63
CA GLY A 111 -7.67 -7.69 -14.59
C GLY A 111 -6.23 -8.22 -14.59
N LYS A 112 -5.66 -8.57 -15.75
CA LYS A 112 -4.27 -9.06 -15.87
C LYS A 112 -3.23 -8.03 -15.39
N LEU A 113 -3.42 -6.74 -15.71
CA LEU A 113 -2.53 -5.69 -15.22
C LEU A 113 -2.62 -5.49 -13.70
N VAL A 114 -3.84 -5.51 -13.14
CA VAL A 114 -4.04 -5.43 -11.68
C VAL A 114 -3.48 -6.66 -10.97
N TRP A 115 -3.57 -7.85 -11.58
CA TRP A 115 -2.97 -9.09 -11.05
C TRP A 115 -1.45 -9.00 -10.99
N LYS A 116 -0.81 -8.57 -12.09
CA LYS A 116 0.66 -8.43 -12.18
C LYS A 116 1.24 -7.46 -11.14
N VAL A 117 0.47 -6.47 -10.66
CA VAL A 117 0.87 -5.62 -9.54
C VAL A 117 1.01 -6.44 -8.25
N GLY A 118 0.09 -7.38 -7.98
CA GLY A 118 0.19 -8.30 -6.84
C GLY A 118 1.42 -9.19 -6.94
N ASP A 119 1.70 -9.76 -8.13
CA ASP A 119 2.89 -10.57 -8.38
C ASP A 119 4.19 -9.77 -8.09
N LEU A 120 4.29 -8.56 -8.64
CA LEU A 120 5.45 -7.67 -8.43
C LEU A 120 5.59 -7.18 -6.98
N ILE A 121 4.51 -7.06 -6.21
CA ILE A 121 4.59 -6.79 -4.76
C ILE A 121 5.26 -7.97 -4.04
N LEU A 122 4.91 -9.21 -4.39
CA LEU A 122 5.52 -10.41 -3.82
C LEU A 122 6.99 -10.58 -4.24
N GLU A 123 7.34 -10.34 -5.50
CA GLU A 123 8.72 -10.36 -6.00
C GLU A 123 9.64 -9.36 -5.27
N ASN A 124 9.09 -8.23 -4.83
CA ASN A 124 9.82 -7.17 -4.15
C ASN A 124 9.58 -7.14 -2.63
N ALA A 125 9.06 -8.24 -2.05
CA ALA A 125 8.50 -8.21 -0.70
C ALA A 125 9.52 -7.91 0.42
N ASP A 126 10.77 -8.33 0.27
CA ASP A 126 11.84 -8.03 1.24
C ASP A 126 12.29 -6.56 1.20
N GLU A 127 12.23 -5.91 0.03
CA GLU A 127 12.50 -4.48 -0.13
C GLU A 127 11.35 -3.65 0.45
N LEU A 128 10.10 -4.02 0.15
CA LEU A 128 8.91 -3.36 0.70
C LEU A 128 8.80 -3.51 2.22
N ALA A 129 9.15 -4.67 2.79
CA ALA A 129 9.14 -4.88 4.23
C ALA A 129 10.29 -4.15 4.97
N GLU A 130 11.45 -3.98 4.33
CA GLU A 130 12.51 -3.10 4.85
C GLU A 130 12.06 -1.63 4.83
N LEU A 131 11.45 -1.16 3.74
CA LEU A 131 10.93 0.20 3.64
C LEU A 131 9.81 0.47 4.65
N GLU A 132 8.81 -0.42 4.79
CA GLU A 132 7.78 -0.32 5.84
C GLU A 132 8.40 -0.23 7.24
N SER A 133 9.45 -1.01 7.52
CA SER A 133 10.09 -1.03 8.84
C SER A 133 10.87 0.26 9.14
N LEU A 134 11.52 0.85 8.14
CA LEU A 134 12.28 2.10 8.28
C LEU A 134 11.40 3.35 8.31
N ASP A 135 10.31 3.35 7.52
CA ASP A 135 9.44 4.51 7.30
C ASP A 135 8.36 4.62 8.39
N ASN A 136 7.70 3.49 8.74
CA ASN A 136 6.66 3.44 9.78
C ASN A 136 7.18 3.00 11.16
N GLY A 137 8.29 2.27 11.24
CA GLY A 137 8.84 1.76 12.51
C GLY A 137 8.33 0.40 12.98
N LYS A 138 7.36 -0.22 12.27
CA LYS A 138 6.91 -1.59 12.59
C LYS A 138 8.06 -2.61 12.43
N PRO A 139 8.05 -3.75 13.17
CA PRO A 139 9.06 -4.78 12.97
C PRO A 139 9.02 -5.34 11.54
N ARG A 140 10.15 -5.33 10.84
CA ARG A 140 10.32 -5.87 9.47
C ARG A 140 9.68 -7.26 9.30
N THR A 141 9.81 -8.13 10.30
CA THR A 141 9.23 -9.47 10.29
C THR A 141 7.71 -9.44 10.16
N VAL A 142 7.02 -8.53 10.85
CA VAL A 142 5.57 -8.33 10.73
C VAL A 142 5.22 -7.80 9.35
N ALA A 143 5.91 -6.76 8.88
CA ALA A 143 5.70 -6.20 7.54
C ALA A 143 5.85 -7.27 6.43
N ARG A 144 6.83 -8.17 6.59
CA ARG A 144 7.16 -9.21 5.62
C ARG A 144 6.17 -10.37 5.54
N VAL A 145 5.41 -10.63 6.62
CA VAL A 145 4.44 -11.75 6.70
C VAL A 145 2.97 -11.30 6.75
N ALA A 146 2.70 -10.03 7.04
CA ALA A 146 1.36 -9.47 7.11
C ALA A 146 1.16 -8.37 6.06
N ASP A 147 1.76 -7.18 6.24
CA ASP A 147 1.49 -6.00 5.42
C ASP A 147 1.70 -6.24 3.91
N VAL A 148 2.85 -6.84 3.53
CA VAL A 148 3.19 -7.02 2.12
C VAL A 148 2.40 -8.16 1.45
N PRO A 149 2.26 -9.37 2.03
CA PRO A 149 1.40 -10.40 1.47
C PRO A 149 -0.06 -9.95 1.34
N LEU A 150 -0.63 -9.35 2.39
CA LEU A 150 -2.02 -8.86 2.34
C LEU A 150 -2.20 -7.78 1.26
N ALA A 151 -1.22 -6.88 1.10
CA ALA A 151 -1.25 -5.89 0.02
C ALA A 151 -1.31 -6.55 -1.37
N ALA A 152 -0.52 -7.60 -1.62
CA ALA A 152 -0.59 -8.38 -2.87
C ALA A 152 -1.93 -9.10 -3.04
N ASP A 153 -2.41 -9.80 -2.01
CA ASP A 153 -3.68 -10.54 -2.00
C ASP A 153 -4.86 -9.62 -2.39
N ILE A 154 -4.85 -8.36 -1.95
CA ILE A 154 -5.86 -7.35 -2.32
C ILE A 154 -5.82 -7.03 -3.82
N PHE A 155 -4.64 -6.92 -4.44
CA PHE A 155 -4.51 -6.74 -5.88
C PHE A 155 -4.99 -7.98 -6.65
N HIS A 156 -4.59 -9.18 -6.23
CA HIS A 156 -5.06 -10.44 -6.84
C HIS A 156 -6.58 -10.63 -6.72
N TYR A 157 -7.16 -10.34 -5.54
CA TYR A 157 -8.60 -10.41 -5.30
C TYR A 157 -9.38 -9.40 -6.16
N MET A 158 -8.93 -8.14 -6.22
CA MET A 158 -9.62 -7.11 -7.01
C MET A 158 -9.40 -7.28 -8.52
N ALA A 159 -8.28 -7.84 -8.96
CA ALA A 159 -8.12 -8.30 -10.34
C ALA A 159 -9.21 -9.32 -10.74
N GLY A 160 -9.56 -10.21 -9.81
CA GLY A 160 -10.69 -11.14 -9.94
C GLY A 160 -12.06 -10.46 -10.11
N TRP A 161 -12.24 -9.25 -9.57
CA TRP A 161 -13.46 -8.45 -9.71
C TRP A 161 -13.57 -7.69 -11.03
N ALA A 162 -12.46 -7.42 -11.73
CA ALA A 162 -12.48 -6.62 -12.97
C ALA A 162 -13.42 -7.18 -14.05
N THR A 163 -13.69 -8.49 -14.03
CA THR A 163 -14.59 -9.24 -14.94
C THR A 163 -15.98 -9.55 -14.36
N LYS A 164 -16.32 -9.07 -13.15
CA LYS A 164 -17.55 -9.44 -12.40
C LYS A 164 -18.33 -8.22 -11.89
N ILE A 165 -18.10 -7.07 -12.51
CA ILE A 165 -18.81 -5.82 -12.20
C ILE A 165 -20.07 -5.77 -13.08
N GLU A 166 -21.16 -6.28 -12.54
CA GLU A 166 -22.39 -6.58 -13.28
C GLU A 166 -23.52 -5.57 -13.02
N GLY A 167 -24.33 -5.34 -14.05
CA GLY A 167 -25.60 -4.63 -13.98
C GLY A 167 -26.78 -5.57 -13.83
N ASN A 168 -27.99 -5.03 -13.68
CA ASN A 168 -29.23 -5.80 -13.62
C ASN A 168 -30.02 -5.61 -14.93
N THR A 169 -30.72 -6.64 -15.40
CA THR A 169 -31.90 -6.47 -16.28
C THR A 169 -33.15 -6.36 -15.40
N ILE A 170 -34.12 -5.53 -15.81
CA ILE A 170 -35.28 -5.18 -14.97
C ILE A 170 -36.59 -5.39 -15.75
N PRO A 171 -37.48 -6.31 -15.31
CA PRO A 171 -38.81 -6.47 -15.88
C PRO A 171 -39.73 -5.36 -15.37
N ILE A 172 -39.69 -4.18 -16.03
CA ILE A 172 -40.52 -3.05 -15.64
C ILE A 172 -41.97 -3.21 -16.12
N SER A 173 -42.92 -2.77 -15.28
CA SER A 173 -44.32 -2.56 -15.65
C SER A 173 -44.58 -1.06 -15.75
N VAL A 174 -45.26 -0.61 -16.81
CA VAL A 174 -45.53 0.81 -17.07
C VAL A 174 -47.05 1.03 -17.14
N PRO A 175 -47.72 1.38 -16.01
CA PRO A 175 -49.19 1.39 -15.94
C PRO A 175 -49.88 2.35 -16.91
N TYR A 176 -49.21 3.43 -17.33
CA TYR A 176 -49.72 4.39 -18.31
C TYR A 176 -49.48 3.98 -19.77
N ALA A 177 -48.80 2.86 -20.03
CA ALA A 177 -48.56 2.30 -21.35
C ALA A 177 -48.91 0.79 -21.42
N PRO A 178 -50.19 0.40 -21.26
CA PRO A 178 -50.61 -1.00 -21.29
C PRO A 178 -50.20 -1.70 -22.59
N GLY A 179 -49.67 -2.93 -22.48
CA GLY A 179 -49.25 -3.74 -23.63
C GLY A 179 -47.93 -3.35 -24.28
N SER A 180 -47.31 -2.22 -23.91
CA SER A 180 -45.97 -1.85 -24.39
C SER A 180 -44.87 -2.74 -23.77
N GLN A 181 -43.90 -3.13 -24.59
CA GLN A 181 -42.71 -3.88 -24.16
C GLN A 181 -41.53 -2.92 -23.97
N PHE A 182 -40.76 -3.13 -22.90
CA PHE A 182 -39.59 -2.31 -22.58
C PHE A 182 -38.38 -3.20 -22.26
N HIS A 183 -37.20 -2.81 -22.74
CA HIS A 183 -35.94 -3.42 -22.35
C HIS A 183 -35.19 -2.46 -21.41
N ALA A 184 -35.22 -2.74 -20.11
CA ALA A 184 -34.59 -1.93 -19.08
C ALA A 184 -33.42 -2.69 -18.43
N PHE A 185 -32.30 -1.99 -18.25
CA PHE A 185 -31.09 -2.51 -17.60
C PHE A 185 -30.34 -1.39 -16.86
N THR A 186 -29.38 -1.76 -16.02
CA THR A 186 -28.43 -0.84 -15.39
C THR A 186 -27.01 -1.12 -15.83
N LEU A 187 -26.14 -0.11 -15.78
CA LEU A 187 -24.70 -0.24 -15.97
C LEU A 187 -23.96 0.11 -14.67
N ARG A 188 -22.72 -0.37 -14.56
CA ARG A 188 -21.79 -0.09 -13.46
C ARG A 188 -20.54 0.57 -14.02
N GLU A 189 -20.63 1.87 -14.28
CA GLU A 189 -19.53 2.65 -14.85
C GLU A 189 -18.54 3.10 -13.75
N PRO A 190 -17.24 3.24 -14.06
CA PRO A 190 -16.30 3.93 -13.18
C PRO A 190 -16.73 5.38 -12.94
N VAL A 191 -16.57 5.86 -11.71
CA VAL A 191 -16.91 7.24 -11.32
C VAL A 191 -15.95 8.27 -11.95
N GLY A 192 -14.71 7.88 -12.25
CA GLY A 192 -13.74 8.68 -13.00
C GLY A 192 -12.37 8.77 -12.35
N VAL A 193 -11.99 9.98 -11.96
CA VAL A 193 -10.79 10.31 -11.19
C VAL A 193 -11.09 10.26 -9.70
N VAL A 194 -10.39 9.38 -8.98
CA VAL A 194 -10.54 9.19 -7.54
C VAL A 194 -9.36 9.80 -6.79
N GLY A 195 -9.63 10.77 -5.92
CA GLY A 195 -8.68 11.32 -4.96
C GLY A 195 -8.60 10.44 -3.71
N GLN A 196 -7.41 9.96 -3.39
CA GLN A 196 -7.19 8.98 -2.33
C GLN A 196 -6.20 9.55 -1.30
N ILE A 197 -6.55 9.47 -0.02
CA ILE A 197 -5.72 9.95 1.10
C ILE A 197 -5.67 8.82 2.13
N ILE A 198 -4.46 8.41 2.51
CA ILE A 198 -4.20 7.28 3.44
C ILE A 198 -3.50 7.75 4.72
N PRO A 199 -3.69 7.03 5.85
CA PRO A 199 -2.96 7.24 7.09
C PRO A 199 -1.59 6.54 7.08
N TRP A 200 -0.78 6.82 8.10
CA TRP A 200 0.59 6.34 8.25
C TRP A 200 0.76 4.97 8.95
N ASN A 201 -0.31 4.38 9.50
CA ASN A 201 -0.18 3.18 10.35
C ASN A 201 0.04 1.88 9.56
N PHE A 202 -0.59 1.74 8.39
CA PHE A 202 -0.40 0.62 7.46
C PHE A 202 -0.21 1.12 6.01
N PRO A 203 0.87 1.86 5.69
CA PRO A 203 0.98 2.66 4.46
C PRO A 203 0.78 1.85 3.17
N LEU A 204 1.55 0.78 2.93
CA LEU A 204 1.42 -0.05 1.74
C LEU A 204 0.04 -0.72 1.65
N LEU A 205 -0.48 -1.24 2.77
CA LEU A 205 -1.76 -1.96 2.82
C LEU A 205 -2.96 -1.02 2.61
N MET A 206 -2.91 0.19 3.19
CA MET A 206 -3.90 1.25 2.98
C MET A 206 -3.87 1.77 1.54
N ALA A 207 -2.69 1.84 0.92
CA ALA A 207 -2.57 2.13 -0.50
C ALA A 207 -3.25 1.03 -1.34
N ALA A 208 -2.98 -0.25 -1.07
CA ALA A 208 -3.60 -1.38 -1.76
C ALA A 208 -5.14 -1.39 -1.61
N TRP A 209 -5.67 -1.20 -0.40
CA TRP A 209 -7.12 -1.12 -0.11
C TRP A 209 -7.86 -0.06 -0.94
N LYS A 210 -7.21 1.03 -1.35
CA LYS A 210 -7.84 2.10 -2.14
C LYS A 210 -7.52 1.99 -3.64
N LEU A 211 -6.28 1.64 -4.00
CA LEU A 211 -5.83 1.54 -5.39
C LEU A 211 -6.46 0.34 -6.11
N ALA A 212 -6.38 -0.86 -5.53
CA ALA A 212 -6.82 -2.09 -6.19
C ALA A 212 -8.30 -2.10 -6.63
N PRO A 213 -9.30 -1.75 -5.78
CA PRO A 213 -10.69 -1.69 -6.22
C PRO A 213 -10.96 -0.56 -7.23
N ALA A 214 -10.27 0.57 -7.12
CA ALA A 214 -10.40 1.68 -8.07
C ALA A 214 -9.89 1.29 -9.46
N LEU A 215 -8.75 0.59 -9.54
CA LEU A 215 -8.19 0.09 -10.80
C LEU A 215 -9.04 -1.03 -11.40
N ALA A 216 -9.52 -1.99 -10.60
CA ALA A 216 -10.39 -3.06 -11.07
C ALA A 216 -11.67 -2.53 -11.72
N THR A 217 -12.26 -1.49 -11.13
CA THR A 217 -13.46 -0.80 -11.65
C THR A 217 -13.18 0.13 -12.85
N GLY A 218 -11.93 0.40 -13.20
CA GLY A 218 -11.56 1.21 -14.38
C GLY A 218 -11.42 2.71 -14.11
N ASN A 219 -11.35 3.13 -12.84
CA ASN A 219 -11.05 4.51 -12.47
C ASN A 219 -9.57 4.84 -12.69
N CYS A 220 -9.25 6.14 -12.70
CA CYS A 220 -7.87 6.64 -12.55
C CYS A 220 -7.71 7.30 -11.17
N VAL A 221 -6.49 7.37 -10.64
CA VAL A 221 -6.23 7.69 -9.23
C VAL A 221 -5.18 8.78 -9.06
N VAL A 222 -5.41 9.66 -8.08
CA VAL A 222 -4.38 10.49 -7.45
C VAL A 222 -4.30 10.10 -5.97
N LEU A 223 -3.19 9.48 -5.55
CA LEU A 223 -2.93 9.08 -4.18
C LEU A 223 -2.01 10.10 -3.49
N LYS A 224 -2.42 10.56 -2.31
CA LYS A 224 -1.59 11.29 -1.35
C LYS A 224 -1.27 10.37 -0.17
N PRO A 225 -0.04 9.85 -0.02
CA PRO A 225 0.38 9.12 1.18
C PRO A 225 0.49 10.05 2.38
N ALA A 226 0.42 9.49 3.59
CA ALA A 226 0.69 10.23 4.81
C ALA A 226 2.12 10.80 4.80
N GLU A 227 2.30 12.04 5.27
CA GLU A 227 3.61 12.71 5.27
C GLU A 227 4.64 12.00 6.16
N GLN A 228 4.20 11.26 7.17
CA GLN A 228 5.08 10.48 8.03
C GLN A 228 5.67 9.27 7.31
N THR A 229 4.99 8.73 6.29
CA THR A 229 5.32 7.43 5.67
C THR A 229 5.09 7.40 4.14
N PRO A 230 5.86 8.15 3.35
CA PRO A 230 5.68 8.24 1.90
C PRO A 230 6.35 7.11 1.10
N LEU A 231 7.34 6.39 1.67
CA LEU A 231 8.33 5.68 0.87
C LEU A 231 7.80 4.41 0.21
N THR A 232 6.94 3.64 0.89
CA THR A 232 6.39 2.40 0.34
C THR A 232 5.36 2.68 -0.75
N ALA A 233 4.61 3.78 -0.65
CA ALA A 233 3.76 4.29 -1.72
C ALA A 233 4.58 4.74 -2.94
N LEU A 234 5.71 5.42 -2.74
CA LEU A 234 6.61 5.78 -3.85
C LEU A 234 7.21 4.54 -4.53
N ARG A 235 7.64 3.53 -3.77
CA ARG A 235 8.15 2.28 -4.35
C ARG A 235 7.06 1.48 -5.08
N LEU A 236 5.81 1.50 -4.60
CA LEU A 236 4.66 0.98 -5.33
C LEU A 236 4.41 1.73 -6.65
N GLY A 237 4.74 3.03 -6.71
CA GLY A 237 4.74 3.82 -7.95
C GLY A 237 5.67 3.27 -9.03
N GLU A 238 6.86 2.77 -8.66
CA GLU A 238 7.77 2.08 -9.60
C GLU A 238 7.16 0.75 -10.05
N ILE A 239 6.60 -0.04 -9.12
CA ILE A 239 5.92 -1.32 -9.41
C ILE A 239 4.76 -1.14 -10.41
N PHE A 240 4.02 -0.03 -10.37
CA PHE A 240 2.97 0.24 -11.37
C PHE A 240 3.52 0.48 -12.78
N LEU A 241 4.70 1.10 -12.91
CA LEU A 241 5.37 1.27 -14.20
C LEU A 241 5.90 -0.09 -14.71
N ASP A 242 6.54 -0.87 -13.84
CA ASP A 242 7.03 -2.23 -14.13
C ASP A 242 5.88 -3.18 -14.50
N ALA A 243 4.70 -3.00 -13.90
CA ALA A 243 3.47 -3.72 -14.24
C ALA A 243 2.99 -3.40 -15.66
N GLY A 244 3.21 -2.17 -16.16
CA GLY A 244 2.67 -1.66 -17.42
C GLY A 244 1.31 -0.96 -17.25
N ILE A 245 1.03 -0.38 -16.08
CA ILE A 245 -0.13 0.49 -15.90
C ILE A 245 0.06 1.76 -16.76
N PRO A 246 -0.92 2.16 -17.60
CA PRO A 246 -0.74 3.29 -18.51
C PRO A 246 -0.46 4.63 -17.83
N GLU A 247 0.25 5.52 -18.53
CA GLU A 247 0.62 6.86 -18.04
C GLU A 247 -0.60 7.61 -17.47
N GLY A 248 -0.47 8.08 -16.22
CA GLY A 248 -1.50 8.89 -15.55
C GLY A 248 -2.67 8.11 -14.94
N VAL A 249 -2.77 6.79 -15.13
CA VAL A 249 -3.81 5.96 -14.47
C VAL A 249 -3.61 5.93 -12.96
N VAL A 250 -2.36 5.88 -12.50
CA VAL A 250 -1.98 6.11 -11.11
C VAL A 250 -1.03 7.30 -11.05
N ASN A 251 -1.28 8.20 -10.10
CA ASN A 251 -0.41 9.32 -9.76
C ASN A 251 -0.22 9.31 -8.24
N ILE A 252 0.99 9.60 -7.76
CA ILE A 252 1.35 9.56 -6.34
C ILE A 252 2.04 10.87 -6.00
N VAL A 253 1.40 11.69 -5.15
CA VAL A 253 1.85 13.04 -4.79
C VAL A 253 2.10 13.11 -3.29
N THR A 254 3.37 13.19 -2.90
CA THR A 254 3.80 13.41 -1.51
C THR A 254 3.60 14.86 -1.09
N GLY A 255 3.28 15.13 0.18
CA GLY A 255 2.98 16.47 0.68
C GLY A 255 2.30 16.43 2.04
N LEU A 256 2.05 17.60 2.63
CA LEU A 256 1.39 17.71 3.94
C LEU A 256 -0.14 17.59 3.80
N GLY A 257 -0.83 17.36 4.92
CA GLY A 257 -2.30 17.25 4.96
C GLY A 257 -2.99 18.55 4.53
N GLU A 258 -2.53 19.67 5.07
CA GLU A 258 -3.04 21.02 4.84
C GLU A 258 -2.65 21.61 3.47
N THR A 259 -1.63 21.08 2.79
CA THR A 259 -1.21 21.54 1.45
C THR A 259 -1.71 20.63 0.32
N ALA A 260 -1.30 19.36 0.33
CA ALA A 260 -1.61 18.41 -0.74
C ALA A 260 -2.91 17.66 -0.47
N GLY A 261 -3.19 17.30 0.78
CA GLY A 261 -4.43 16.63 1.17
C GLY A 261 -5.66 17.53 0.97
N ALA A 262 -5.63 18.76 1.51
CA ALA A 262 -6.71 19.74 1.37
C ALA A 262 -6.93 20.15 -0.09
N ALA A 263 -5.85 20.37 -0.85
CA ALA A 263 -5.96 20.67 -2.28
C ALA A 263 -6.58 19.50 -3.07
N LEU A 264 -6.24 18.24 -2.76
CA LEU A 264 -6.84 17.06 -3.41
C LEU A 264 -8.31 16.86 -3.02
N ALA A 265 -8.66 17.09 -1.75
CA ALA A 265 -10.02 16.95 -1.25
C ALA A 265 -11.01 17.97 -1.83
N ALA A 266 -10.52 19.15 -2.23
CA ALA A 266 -11.31 20.27 -2.75
C ALA A 266 -11.04 20.58 -4.24
N HIS A 267 -10.63 19.58 -5.04
CA HIS A 267 -10.31 19.78 -6.45
C HIS A 267 -11.47 19.34 -7.36
N ASP A 268 -12.14 20.30 -8.03
CA ASP A 268 -13.35 20.08 -8.84
C ASP A 268 -13.24 18.98 -9.91
N GLY A 269 -12.04 18.77 -10.46
CA GLY A 269 -11.75 17.69 -11.42
C GLY A 269 -11.68 16.26 -10.85
N VAL A 270 -12.00 16.05 -9.56
CA VAL A 270 -12.01 14.75 -8.86
C VAL A 270 -13.45 14.32 -8.59
N ASP A 271 -13.89 13.23 -9.22
CA ASP A 271 -15.28 12.78 -9.16
C ASP A 271 -15.61 12.03 -7.85
N LYS A 272 -14.59 11.55 -7.12
CA LYS A 272 -14.75 10.91 -5.81
C LYS A 272 -13.54 11.05 -4.90
N ILE A 273 -13.79 11.33 -3.61
CA ILE A 273 -12.81 11.18 -2.53
C ILE A 273 -12.95 9.82 -1.81
N ALA A 274 -11.81 9.28 -1.36
CA ALA A 274 -11.70 8.12 -0.47
C ALA A 274 -10.63 8.38 0.62
N PHE A 275 -11.02 9.06 1.70
CA PHE A 275 -10.17 9.36 2.86
C PHE A 275 -10.13 8.21 3.88
N THR A 276 -9.07 8.14 4.68
CA THR A 276 -9.00 7.39 5.96
C THR A 276 -8.00 8.12 6.88
N GLY A 277 -8.40 8.41 8.12
CA GLY A 277 -7.65 9.22 9.07
C GLY A 277 -8.50 9.54 10.30
N SER A 278 -8.31 10.72 10.91
CA SER A 278 -9.15 11.21 12.00
C SER A 278 -10.58 11.52 11.56
N THR A 279 -11.52 11.41 12.51
CA THR A 279 -12.85 12.04 12.44
C THR A 279 -12.75 13.55 12.62
#